data_AF-A0A954WEA6-F1
#
_entry.id   AF-A0A954WEA6-F1
#
_cell.length_a   1.000
_cell.length_b   1.000
_cell.length_c   1.000
_cell.angle_alpha   90.00
_cell.angle_beta   90.00
_cell.angle_gamma   90.00
#
_symmetry.space_group_name_H-M   'P 1'
#
loop_
_entity.id
_entity.type
_entity.pdbx_description
1 polymer ?
#
loop_
_entity_poly.entity_id
_entity_poly.type
_entity_poly.pdbx_seq_one_letter_code
_entity_poly.pdbx_strand_id
1 'polypeptide(L)'
;PGLPASPYRRMDAGAIGSLAVGYPLQLWPADEPRLLSTVEYLLQHCLVHGGFFQDMIHSGINAYLTLHMAQVLLRAGDSRYRDLMQVVVDWASPTGQWPEAIHPITRGGCMGDGQHIWAAAEWIVMLRNCFVQEEPDRLILGGGIPEAWIQDGDTLRCGPTMTRFGAIEIEVENRGNGAEIRWQGDWHDEAPTVEIRLDNHQSRTLSGANGVANVARGTNVETTA
;
A
#
# COMPACT_ATOMS: atom_id res chain seq x y z
N PRO A 1 10.16 -20.21 -5.02
CA PRO A 1 8.81 -20.80 -4.89
C PRO A 1 7.99 -19.98 -3.88
N GLY A 2 6.67 -19.86 -4.07
CA GLY A 2 5.78 -19.18 -3.11
C GLY A 2 5.63 -19.95 -1.78
N LEU A 3 5.07 -19.29 -0.77
CA LEU A 3 4.85 -19.80 0.57
C LEU A 3 3.40 -20.28 0.74
N PRO A 4 3.14 -21.58 0.84
CA PRO A 4 1.81 -22.07 1.17
C PRO A 4 1.44 -21.75 2.62
N ALA A 5 0.18 -21.95 3.00
CA ALA A 5 -0.29 -21.71 4.37
C ALA A 5 0.38 -22.63 5.42
N SER A 6 0.95 -23.76 5.00
CA SER A 6 1.74 -24.65 5.85
C SER A 6 2.70 -25.52 5.03
N PRO A 7 3.75 -26.10 5.64
CA PRO A 7 4.74 -26.92 4.92
C PRO A 7 4.17 -28.16 4.22
N TYR A 8 2.99 -28.61 4.65
CA TYR A 8 2.30 -29.79 4.11
C TYR A 8 1.13 -29.44 3.19
N ARG A 9 0.93 -28.14 2.89
CA ARG A 9 -0.18 -27.66 2.08
C ARG A 9 0.31 -27.23 0.70
N ARG A 10 -0.51 -27.46 -0.31
CA ARG A 10 -0.31 -26.86 -1.63
C ARG A 10 -0.54 -25.34 -1.58
N MET A 11 -0.16 -24.64 -2.64
CA MET A 11 -0.61 -23.27 -2.85
C MET A 11 -2.13 -23.24 -3.07
N ASP A 12 -2.80 -22.36 -2.35
CA ASP A 12 -4.24 -22.05 -2.44
C ASP A 12 -4.48 -20.67 -1.80
N ALA A 13 -5.74 -20.22 -1.73
CA ALA A 13 -6.09 -18.93 -1.13
C ALA A 13 -5.60 -18.80 0.32
N GLY A 14 -5.43 -19.92 1.06
CA GLY A 14 -4.90 -19.91 2.42
C GLY A 14 -3.47 -19.37 2.54
N ALA A 15 -2.71 -19.33 1.44
CA ALA A 15 -1.39 -18.71 1.40
C ALA A 15 -1.39 -17.20 1.71
N ILE A 16 -2.56 -16.54 1.68
CA ILE A 16 -2.71 -15.13 2.05
C ILE A 16 -2.17 -14.83 3.47
N GLY A 17 -2.30 -15.78 4.40
CA GLY A 17 -1.77 -15.63 5.76
C GLY A 17 -0.24 -15.54 5.81
N SER A 18 0.44 -16.14 4.82
CA SER A 18 1.90 -16.09 4.71
C SER A 18 2.42 -14.70 4.35
N LEU A 19 1.58 -13.79 3.85
CA LEU A 19 1.97 -12.41 3.58
C LEU A 19 2.30 -11.63 4.86
N ALA A 20 1.85 -12.10 6.03
CA ALA A 20 2.12 -11.49 7.34
C ALA A 20 3.61 -11.18 7.56
N VAL A 21 4.51 -12.01 7.03
CA VAL A 21 5.97 -11.83 7.11
C VAL A 21 6.46 -10.56 6.39
N GLY A 22 5.78 -10.16 5.32
CA GLY A 22 6.05 -8.94 4.57
C GLY A 22 5.22 -7.75 5.06
N TYR A 23 3.93 -7.97 5.32
CA TYR A 23 3.03 -6.98 5.92
C TYR A 23 1.97 -7.69 6.76
N PRO A 24 1.74 -7.29 8.03
CA PRO A 24 2.23 -6.05 8.65
C PRO A 24 3.58 -6.19 9.38
N LEU A 25 4.15 -7.38 9.52
CA LEU A 25 5.30 -7.58 10.42
C LEU A 25 6.63 -7.04 9.85
N GLN A 26 6.73 -6.88 8.52
CA GLN A 26 7.93 -6.38 7.84
C GLN A 26 9.23 -7.11 8.24
N LEU A 27 9.16 -8.43 8.48
CA LEU A 27 10.31 -9.24 8.89
C LEU A 27 11.24 -9.55 7.72
N TRP A 28 10.72 -9.47 6.49
CA TRP A 28 11.48 -9.67 5.26
C TRP A 28 11.64 -8.37 4.46
N PRO A 29 12.73 -8.27 3.67
CA PRO A 29 12.91 -7.21 2.69
C PRO A 29 11.70 -7.09 1.76
N ALA A 30 11.43 -5.86 1.32
CA ALA A 30 10.31 -5.56 0.44
C ALA A 30 10.34 -6.34 -0.89
N ASP A 31 11.54 -6.64 -1.40
CA ASP A 31 11.81 -7.33 -2.66
C ASP A 31 12.06 -8.84 -2.51
N GLU A 32 11.76 -9.43 -1.34
CA GLU A 32 12.02 -10.84 -1.08
C GLU A 32 11.33 -11.77 -2.11
N PRO A 33 12.07 -12.53 -2.93
CA PRO A 33 11.49 -13.24 -4.08
C PRO A 33 10.42 -14.27 -3.72
N ARG A 34 10.53 -14.92 -2.55
CA ARG A 34 9.53 -15.90 -2.09
C ARG A 34 8.20 -15.24 -1.71
N LEU A 35 8.27 -14.05 -1.10
CA LEU A 35 7.08 -13.25 -0.79
C LEU A 35 6.39 -12.80 -2.07
N LEU A 36 7.14 -12.23 -3.02
CA LEU A 36 6.59 -11.78 -4.30
C LEU A 36 6.04 -12.95 -5.14
N SER A 37 6.70 -14.12 -5.11
CA SER A 37 6.16 -15.34 -5.75
C SER A 37 4.83 -15.78 -5.13
N THR A 38 4.62 -15.52 -3.84
CA THR A 38 3.35 -15.82 -3.15
C THR A 38 2.27 -14.86 -3.62
N VAL A 39 2.56 -13.55 -3.66
CA VAL A 39 1.63 -12.54 -4.17
C VAL A 39 1.26 -12.82 -5.62
N GLU A 40 2.24 -13.15 -6.47
CA GLU A 40 1.99 -13.47 -7.88
C GLU A 40 1.04 -14.64 -8.06
N TYR A 41 1.20 -15.72 -7.27
CA TYR A 41 0.25 -16.83 -7.28
C TYR A 41 -1.17 -16.38 -6.89
N LEU A 42 -1.30 -15.57 -5.84
CA LEU A 42 -2.60 -15.07 -5.38
C LEU A 42 -3.27 -14.17 -6.42
N LEU A 43 -2.50 -13.30 -7.08
CA LEU A 43 -2.96 -12.44 -8.17
C LEU A 43 -3.49 -13.28 -9.35
N GLN A 44 -2.78 -14.34 -9.73
CA GLN A 44 -3.12 -15.17 -10.88
C GLN A 44 -4.30 -16.12 -10.63
N HIS A 45 -4.44 -16.62 -9.40
CA HIS A 45 -5.32 -17.77 -9.12
C HIS A 45 -6.39 -17.51 -8.06
N CYS A 46 -6.29 -16.44 -7.29
CA CYS A 46 -7.18 -16.20 -6.15
C CYS A 46 -7.92 -14.85 -6.24
N LEU A 47 -7.91 -14.18 -7.39
CA LEU A 47 -8.72 -12.99 -7.60
C LEU A 47 -10.06 -13.32 -8.28
N VAL A 48 -11.12 -12.69 -7.81
CA VAL A 48 -12.43 -12.63 -8.48
C VAL A 48 -12.81 -11.17 -8.59
N HIS A 49 -13.12 -10.71 -9.81
CA HIS A 49 -13.37 -9.30 -10.11
C HIS A 49 -12.28 -8.34 -9.59
N GLY A 50 -11.02 -8.79 -9.61
CA GLY A 50 -9.85 -8.01 -9.16
C GLY A 50 -9.60 -8.02 -7.66
N GLY A 51 -10.51 -8.53 -6.83
CA GLY A 51 -10.34 -8.61 -5.38
C GLY A 51 -9.96 -10.02 -4.93
N PHE A 52 -9.24 -10.13 -3.81
CA PHE A 52 -8.85 -11.41 -3.24
C PHE A 52 -10.08 -12.20 -2.77
N PHE A 53 -10.30 -13.35 -3.37
CA PHE A 53 -11.41 -14.26 -3.07
C PHE A 53 -10.93 -15.43 -2.21
N GLN A 54 -11.41 -15.47 -0.97
CA GLN A 54 -11.14 -16.56 -0.06
C GLN A 54 -12.19 -17.66 -0.28
N ASP A 55 -11.83 -18.67 -1.07
CA ASP A 55 -12.71 -19.78 -1.43
C ASP A 55 -13.09 -20.68 -0.24
N MET A 56 -12.22 -20.73 0.79
CA MET A 56 -12.46 -21.45 2.03
C MET A 56 -12.98 -20.53 3.13
N ILE A 57 -14.02 -20.98 3.85
CA ILE A 57 -14.66 -20.32 5.00
C ILE A 57 -15.52 -19.12 4.62
N HIS A 58 -14.95 -18.10 3.96
CA HIS A 58 -15.69 -16.87 3.65
C HIS A 58 -16.55 -17.02 2.38
N SER A 59 -16.00 -17.69 1.36
CA SER A 59 -16.60 -17.80 0.03
C SER A 59 -16.99 -16.44 -0.57
N GLY A 60 -16.14 -15.43 -0.33
CA GLY A 60 -16.35 -14.05 -0.75
C GLY A 60 -15.03 -13.29 -0.94
N ILE A 61 -15.15 -12.07 -1.46
CA ILE A 61 -14.03 -11.16 -1.69
C ILE A 61 -13.73 -10.41 -0.38
N ASN A 62 -12.49 -10.46 0.09
CA ASN A 62 -12.08 -9.81 1.33
C ASN A 62 -11.30 -8.51 1.03
N ALA A 63 -11.88 -7.36 1.40
CA ALA A 63 -11.27 -6.05 1.17
C ALA A 63 -9.91 -5.89 1.87
N TYR A 64 -9.81 -6.21 3.16
CA TYR A 64 -8.57 -6.07 3.93
C TYR A 64 -7.44 -6.99 3.44
N LEU A 65 -7.75 -8.22 3.03
CA LEU A 65 -6.75 -9.14 2.48
C LEU A 65 -6.30 -8.71 1.08
N THR A 66 -7.20 -8.11 0.30
CA THR A 66 -6.84 -7.44 -0.96
C THR A 66 -5.85 -6.31 -0.69
N LEU A 67 -6.07 -5.52 0.37
CA LEU A 67 -5.14 -4.48 0.79
C LEU A 67 -3.81 -5.04 1.34
N HIS A 68 -3.77 -6.19 2.01
CA HIS A 68 -2.50 -6.81 2.41
C HIS A 68 -1.61 -7.14 1.20
N MET A 69 -2.20 -7.63 0.11
CA MET A 69 -1.47 -7.81 -1.16
C MET A 69 -0.98 -6.47 -1.71
N ALA A 70 -1.83 -5.44 -1.68
CA ALA A 70 -1.46 -4.09 -2.10
C ALA A 70 -0.30 -3.51 -1.27
N GLN A 71 -0.28 -3.70 0.04
CA GLN A 71 0.79 -3.24 0.93
C GLN A 71 2.12 -3.92 0.59
N VAL A 72 2.13 -5.22 0.32
CA VAL A 72 3.34 -5.93 -0.12
C VAL A 72 3.84 -5.40 -1.46
N LEU A 73 2.95 -5.20 -2.43
CA LEU A 73 3.30 -4.64 -3.74
C LEU A 73 3.80 -3.20 -3.64
N LEU A 74 3.17 -2.37 -2.81
CA LEU A 74 3.57 -0.99 -2.55
C LEU A 74 5.00 -0.93 -2.00
N ARG A 75 5.32 -1.75 -0.99
CA ARG A 75 6.68 -1.85 -0.43
C ARG A 75 7.69 -2.24 -1.51
N ALA A 76 7.32 -3.20 -2.37
CA ALA A 76 8.17 -3.67 -3.47
C ALA A 76 8.31 -2.66 -4.63
N GLY A 77 7.56 -1.55 -4.61
CA GLY A 77 7.53 -0.57 -5.71
C GLY A 77 6.75 -1.05 -6.94
N ASP A 78 5.92 -2.07 -6.80
CA ASP A 78 5.12 -2.64 -7.89
C ASP A 78 3.78 -1.89 -8.03
N SER A 79 3.59 -1.19 -9.15
CA SER A 79 2.44 -0.31 -9.39
C SER A 79 1.07 -1.00 -9.36
N ARG A 80 1.01 -2.33 -9.46
CA ARG A 80 -0.24 -3.11 -9.39
C ARG A 80 -0.96 -2.98 -8.03
N TYR A 81 -0.31 -2.46 -6.99
CA TYR A 81 -0.99 -2.10 -5.75
C TYR A 81 -2.18 -1.14 -5.99
N ARG A 82 -2.07 -0.25 -6.99
CA ARG A 82 -3.09 0.75 -7.33
C ARG A 82 -4.38 0.10 -7.80
N ASP A 83 -4.26 -0.96 -8.60
CA ASP A 83 -5.42 -1.70 -9.12
C ASP A 83 -6.19 -2.36 -7.98
N LEU A 84 -5.47 -2.95 -7.02
CA LEU A 84 -6.07 -3.55 -5.83
C LEU A 84 -6.75 -2.50 -4.94
N MET A 85 -6.15 -1.32 -4.77
CA MET A 85 -6.79 -0.21 -4.06
C MET A 85 -8.07 0.25 -4.76
N GLN A 86 -8.03 0.40 -6.09
CA GLN A 86 -9.20 0.84 -6.85
C GLN A 86 -10.35 -0.17 -6.75
N VAL A 87 -10.04 -1.46 -6.82
CA VAL A 87 -11.04 -2.51 -6.57
C VAL A 87 -11.65 -2.37 -5.18
N VAL A 88 -10.84 -2.13 -4.14
CA VAL A 88 -11.40 -1.94 -2.79
C VAL A 88 -12.34 -0.74 -2.73
N VAL A 89 -12.01 0.39 -3.39
CA VAL A 89 -12.92 1.54 -3.51
C VAL A 89 -14.22 1.18 -4.22
N ASP A 90 -14.14 0.51 -5.37
CA ASP A 90 -15.31 0.15 -6.20
C ASP A 90 -16.30 -0.77 -5.48
N TRP A 91 -15.82 -1.49 -4.46
CA TRP A 91 -16.58 -2.45 -3.67
C TRP A 91 -17.03 -1.89 -2.32
N ALA A 92 -16.77 -0.61 -2.03
CA ALA A 92 -17.29 0.06 -0.85
C ALA A 92 -18.82 0.19 -0.92
N SER A 93 -19.49 -0.01 0.21
CA SER A 93 -20.91 0.28 0.34
C SER A 93 -21.18 1.79 0.22
N PRO A 94 -22.44 2.22 0.05
CA PRO A 94 -22.79 3.65 0.06
C PRO A 94 -22.39 4.42 1.33
N THR A 95 -22.08 3.72 2.43
CA THR A 95 -21.57 4.35 3.66
C THR A 95 -20.04 4.40 3.72
N GLY A 96 -19.35 4.03 2.64
CA GLY A 96 -17.89 3.97 2.59
C GLY A 96 -17.30 2.87 3.47
N GLN A 97 -17.98 1.73 3.59
CA GLN A 97 -17.59 0.61 4.45
C GLN A 97 -17.64 -0.71 3.68
N TRP A 98 -16.98 -1.74 4.19
CA TRP A 98 -16.96 -3.07 3.61
C TRP A 98 -17.46 -4.11 4.61
N PRO A 99 -18.27 -5.09 4.18
CA PRO A 99 -18.45 -6.29 4.98
C PRO A 99 -17.15 -7.09 5.01
N GLU A 100 -17.05 -8.05 5.92
CA GLU A 100 -15.85 -8.90 6.05
C GLU A 100 -15.58 -9.66 4.74
N ALA A 101 -16.62 -10.28 4.18
CA ALA A 101 -16.58 -10.93 2.88
C ALA A 101 -17.71 -10.45 1.97
N ILE A 102 -17.37 -10.02 0.76
CA ILE A 102 -18.30 -9.48 -0.22
C ILE A 102 -18.68 -10.58 -1.22
N HIS A 103 -19.99 -10.77 -1.40
CA HIS A 103 -20.51 -11.73 -2.36
C HIS A 103 -20.22 -11.25 -3.79
N PRO A 104 -19.63 -12.08 -4.67
CA PRO A 104 -19.21 -11.63 -6.01
C PRO A 104 -20.38 -11.19 -6.90
N ILE A 105 -21.55 -11.81 -6.74
CA ILE A 105 -22.77 -11.49 -7.51
C ILE A 105 -23.57 -10.33 -6.91
N THR A 106 -23.99 -10.44 -5.63
CA THR A 106 -24.89 -9.44 -5.03
C THR A 106 -24.18 -8.17 -4.59
N ARG A 107 -22.84 -8.21 -4.45
CA ARG A 107 -21.99 -7.14 -3.89
C ARG A 107 -22.32 -6.76 -2.43
N GLY A 108 -23.21 -7.51 -1.78
CA GLY A 108 -23.48 -7.40 -0.35
C GLY A 108 -22.55 -8.29 0.47
N GLY A 109 -22.66 -8.22 1.80
CA GLY A 109 -21.96 -9.15 2.68
C GLY A 109 -22.49 -10.59 2.52
N CYS A 110 -21.59 -11.57 2.58
CA CYS A 110 -21.94 -13.00 2.54
C CYS A 110 -21.48 -13.78 3.77
N MET A 111 -20.53 -13.25 4.53
CA MET A 111 -20.03 -13.85 5.76
C MET A 111 -19.39 -12.76 6.62
N GLY A 112 -19.46 -12.95 7.94
CA GLY A 112 -18.74 -12.13 8.91
C GLY A 112 -19.45 -10.82 9.26
N ASP A 113 -18.66 -9.81 9.64
CA ASP A 113 -19.18 -8.49 10.00
C ASP A 113 -19.80 -7.77 8.79
N GLY A 114 -20.92 -7.07 8.99
CA GLY A 114 -21.51 -6.23 7.94
C GLY A 114 -20.74 -4.93 7.68
N GLN A 115 -20.12 -4.38 8.73
CA GLN A 115 -19.14 -3.29 8.66
C GLN A 115 -17.87 -3.76 9.38
N HIS A 116 -16.93 -4.28 8.61
CA HIS A 116 -15.76 -4.93 9.17
C HIS A 116 -14.68 -3.91 9.51
N ILE A 117 -14.40 -3.75 10.80
CA ILE A 117 -13.51 -2.70 11.30
C ILE A 117 -12.08 -2.85 10.81
N TRP A 118 -11.60 -4.08 10.57
CA TRP A 118 -10.26 -4.30 10.02
C TRP A 118 -10.16 -3.83 8.57
N ALA A 119 -11.20 -3.99 7.75
CA ALA A 119 -11.19 -3.45 6.40
C ALA A 119 -11.15 -1.91 6.40
N ALA A 120 -11.92 -1.27 7.29
CA ALA A 120 -11.90 0.18 7.44
C ALA A 120 -10.55 0.71 7.94
N ALA A 121 -9.97 0.06 8.97
CA ALA A 121 -8.66 0.41 9.49
C ALA A 121 -7.59 0.24 8.42
N GLU A 122 -7.63 -0.86 7.69
CA GLU A 122 -6.61 -1.17 6.69
C GLU A 122 -6.68 -0.24 5.47
N TRP A 123 -7.87 0.25 5.11
CA TRP A 123 -7.99 1.32 4.13
C TRP A 123 -7.28 2.61 4.59
N ILE A 124 -7.47 3.01 5.86
CA ILE A 124 -6.80 4.19 6.43
C ILE A 124 -5.28 3.98 6.47
N VAL A 125 -4.82 2.80 6.88
CA VAL A 125 -3.39 2.46 6.92
C VAL A 125 -2.78 2.43 5.53
N MET A 126 -3.48 1.89 4.53
CA MET A 126 -3.03 1.91 3.13
C MET A 126 -2.89 3.35 2.62
N LEU A 127 -3.90 4.20 2.86
CA LEU A 127 -3.82 5.62 2.50
C LEU A 127 -2.65 6.32 3.20
N ARG A 128 -2.45 6.08 4.50
CA ARG A 128 -1.29 6.61 5.23
C ARG A 128 0.01 6.13 4.60
N ASN A 129 0.11 4.85 4.25
CA ASN A 129 1.30 4.27 3.64
C ASN A 129 1.57 4.77 2.22
N CYS A 130 0.57 5.30 1.51
CA CYS A 130 0.82 6.06 0.28
C CYS A 130 1.71 7.28 0.54
N PHE A 131 1.49 7.98 1.66
CA PHE A 131 2.25 9.17 2.04
C PHE A 131 3.56 8.85 2.77
N VAL A 132 3.53 7.91 3.71
CA VAL A 132 4.67 7.59 4.58
C VAL A 132 4.78 6.08 4.71
N GLN A 133 5.81 5.48 4.13
CA GLN A 133 6.14 4.07 4.34
C GLN A 133 7.31 3.96 5.31
N GLU A 134 7.28 2.92 6.14
CA GLU A 134 8.34 2.61 7.08
C GLU A 134 9.11 1.39 6.61
N GLU A 135 10.42 1.56 6.49
CA GLU A 135 11.38 0.46 6.40
C GLU A 135 12.26 0.48 7.66
N PRO A 136 13.02 -0.60 7.96
CA PRO A 136 13.75 -0.71 9.23
C PRO A 136 14.64 0.47 9.60
N ASP A 137 15.24 1.14 8.62
CA ASP A 137 16.25 2.18 8.78
C ASP A 137 15.88 3.55 8.18
N ARG A 138 14.71 3.66 7.54
CA ARG A 138 14.31 4.87 6.81
C ARG A 138 12.80 5.03 6.67
N LEU A 139 12.41 6.25 6.36
CA LEU A 139 11.06 6.59 5.90
C LEU A 139 11.07 6.81 4.39
N ILE A 140 10.09 6.27 3.69
CA ILE A 140 9.84 6.57 2.27
C ILE A 140 8.63 7.50 2.18
N LEU A 141 8.82 8.69 1.65
CA LEU A 141 7.81 9.73 1.55
C LEU A 141 7.24 9.81 0.13
N GLY A 142 5.92 9.72 0.04
CA GLY A 142 5.15 9.84 -1.19
C GLY A 142 5.09 8.58 -2.06
N GLY A 143 5.75 7.49 -1.66
CA GLY A 143 6.00 6.32 -2.51
C GLY A 143 4.75 5.64 -3.06
N GLY A 144 3.59 5.88 -2.47
CA GLY A 144 2.31 5.36 -2.97
C GLY A 144 1.33 6.43 -3.43
N ILE A 145 1.70 7.72 -3.47
CA ILE A 145 0.83 8.79 -3.97
C ILE A 145 0.70 8.63 -5.49
N PRO A 146 -0.51 8.40 -6.04
CA PRO A 146 -0.77 8.46 -7.47
C PRO A 146 -0.53 9.85 -8.04
N GLU A 147 0.04 9.91 -9.24
CA GLU A 147 0.16 11.16 -9.99
C GLU A 147 -1.20 11.85 -10.17
N ALA A 148 -2.27 11.07 -10.34
CA ALA A 148 -3.63 11.58 -10.46
C ALA A 148 -4.12 12.39 -9.24
N TRP A 149 -3.49 12.24 -8.06
CA TRP A 149 -3.80 13.01 -6.87
C TRP A 149 -3.05 14.34 -6.81
N ILE A 150 -1.96 14.49 -7.57
CA ILE A 150 -1.10 15.68 -7.57
C ILE A 150 -1.53 16.60 -8.71
N GLN A 151 -2.69 17.25 -8.56
CA GLN A 151 -3.21 18.20 -9.54
C GLN A 151 -2.60 19.60 -9.34
N ASP A 152 -2.59 20.41 -10.40
CA ASP A 152 -2.01 21.76 -10.35
C ASP A 152 -2.77 22.63 -9.34
N GLY A 153 -2.04 23.20 -8.38
CA GLY A 153 -2.59 24.05 -7.32
C GLY A 153 -3.10 23.31 -6.09
N ASP A 154 -3.17 21.97 -6.12
CA ASP A 154 -3.55 21.17 -4.97
C ASP A 154 -2.35 20.90 -4.05
N THR A 155 -2.65 20.88 -2.75
CA THR A 155 -1.71 20.54 -1.69
C THR A 155 -2.23 19.33 -0.94
N LEU A 156 -1.54 18.21 -1.05
CA LEU A 156 -1.85 17.00 -0.29
C LEU A 156 -1.15 17.04 1.06
N ARG A 157 -1.86 16.66 2.13
CA ARG A 157 -1.33 16.63 3.49
C ARG A 157 -1.66 15.33 4.19
N CYS A 158 -0.70 14.81 4.94
CA CYS A 158 -0.90 13.71 5.85
C CYS A 158 -0.14 13.98 7.15
N GLY A 159 -0.87 13.96 8.27
CA GLY A 159 -0.28 13.99 9.60
C GLY A 159 -0.96 14.95 10.58
N PRO A 160 -0.46 15.00 11.82
CA PRO A 160 0.66 14.19 12.32
C PRO A 160 0.29 12.70 12.34
N THR A 161 1.14 11.85 11.77
CA THR A 161 0.99 10.38 11.76
C THR A 161 2.16 9.74 12.48
N MET A 162 1.89 8.68 13.25
CA MET A 162 2.92 7.98 14.01
C MET A 162 3.72 7.04 13.12
N THR A 163 5.04 7.03 13.31
CA THR A 163 5.99 6.05 12.77
C THR A 163 6.76 5.43 13.94
N ARG A 164 7.55 4.37 13.70
CA ARG A 164 8.51 3.84 14.68
C ARG A 164 9.57 4.84 15.14
N PHE A 165 9.81 5.88 14.35
CA PHE A 165 10.83 6.90 14.63
C PHE A 165 10.26 8.11 15.37
N GLY A 166 8.94 8.26 15.44
CA GLY A 166 8.27 9.45 15.96
C GLY A 166 7.08 9.90 15.10
N ALA A 167 6.48 11.03 15.45
CA ALA A 167 5.39 11.61 14.67
C ALA A 167 5.96 12.36 13.45
N ILE A 168 5.26 12.31 12.32
CA ILE A 168 5.61 13.05 11.11
C ILE A 168 4.39 13.71 10.48
N GLU A 169 4.57 14.92 9.99
CA GLU A 169 3.67 15.62 9.08
C GLU A 169 4.33 15.75 7.72
N ILE A 170 3.59 15.48 6.64
CA ILE A 170 4.04 15.61 5.26
C ILE A 170 3.05 16.44 4.45
N GLU A 171 3.60 17.31 3.61
CA GLU A 171 2.90 18.09 2.60
C GLU A 171 3.52 17.83 1.22
N VAL A 172 2.69 17.66 0.20
CA VAL A 172 3.10 17.48 -1.20
C VAL A 172 2.35 18.49 -2.06
N GLU A 173 3.08 19.33 -2.78
CA GLU A 173 2.55 20.39 -3.62
C GLU A 173 3.06 20.22 -5.06
N ASN A 174 2.15 20.26 -6.04
CA ASN A 174 2.54 20.24 -7.45
C ASN A 174 3.24 21.56 -7.82
N ARG A 175 4.39 21.46 -8.50
CA ARG A 175 5.20 22.59 -8.97
C ARG A 175 5.35 22.60 -10.49
N GLY A 176 4.33 22.21 -11.26
CA GLY A 176 4.32 22.26 -12.73
C GLY A 176 5.31 21.29 -13.39
N ASN A 177 6.62 21.55 -13.29
CA ASN A 177 7.69 20.68 -13.80
C ASN A 177 8.18 19.62 -12.80
N GLY A 178 7.51 19.48 -11.66
CA GLY A 178 7.89 18.57 -10.58
C GLY A 178 6.93 18.68 -9.40
N ALA A 179 7.38 18.23 -8.24
CA ALA A 179 6.66 18.36 -6.98
C ALA A 179 7.62 18.84 -5.87
N GLU A 180 7.07 19.60 -4.93
CA GLU A 180 7.74 19.96 -3.70
C GLU A 180 7.15 19.16 -2.55
N ILE A 181 8.01 18.57 -1.74
CA ILE A 181 7.64 17.78 -0.57
C ILE A 181 8.25 18.43 0.64
N ARG A 182 7.42 18.68 1.64
CA ARG A 182 7.82 19.23 2.94
C ARG A 182 7.48 18.23 4.01
N TRP A 183 8.36 18.05 4.99
CA TRP A 183 8.06 17.23 6.15
C TRP A 183 8.60 17.85 7.43
N GLN A 184 7.89 17.57 8.51
CA GLN A 184 8.26 17.91 9.87
C GLN A 184 8.12 16.68 10.76
N GLY A 185 9.15 16.36 11.53
CA GLY A 185 9.15 15.23 12.43
C GLY A 185 9.43 15.59 13.87
N ASP A 186 8.70 14.94 14.77
CA ASP A 186 8.94 14.90 16.21
C ASP A 186 9.45 13.50 16.56
N TRP A 187 10.78 13.36 16.56
CA TRP A 187 11.47 12.08 16.62
C TRP A 187 11.71 11.62 18.06
N HIS A 188 11.56 10.32 18.30
CA HIS A 188 11.88 9.72 19.60
C HIS A 188 13.37 9.81 19.93
N ASP A 189 14.23 9.60 18.92
CA ASP A 189 15.70 9.64 19.01
C ASP A 189 16.29 10.43 17.81
N GLU A 190 17.31 9.86 17.14
CA GLU A 190 17.87 10.44 15.93
C GLU A 190 16.87 10.40 14.76
N ALA A 191 16.85 11.46 13.97
CA ALA A 191 16.01 11.53 12.78
C ALA A 191 16.37 10.42 11.78
N PRO A 192 15.38 9.69 11.22
CA PRO A 192 15.65 8.63 10.27
C PRO A 192 16.18 9.19 8.94
N THR A 193 16.75 8.31 8.12
CA THR A 193 16.97 8.63 6.71
C THR A 193 15.61 8.80 6.03
N VAL A 194 15.49 9.81 5.17
CA VAL A 194 14.27 10.10 4.41
C VAL A 194 14.54 9.85 2.93
N GLU A 195 13.80 8.92 2.35
CA GLU A 195 13.77 8.67 0.91
C GLU A 195 12.51 9.27 0.32
N ILE A 196 12.67 10.19 -0.61
CA ILE A 196 11.58 10.75 -1.38
C ILE A 196 11.39 9.92 -2.63
N ARG A 197 10.17 9.40 -2.79
CA ARG A 197 9.76 8.62 -3.94
C ARG A 197 8.38 9.08 -4.36
N LEU A 198 8.27 9.70 -5.53
CA LEU A 198 6.99 9.96 -6.18
C LEU A 198 6.96 9.23 -7.51
N ASP A 199 5.77 8.78 -7.90
CA ASP A 199 5.60 8.11 -9.18
C ASP A 199 6.04 9.02 -10.33
N ASN A 200 6.75 8.48 -11.33
CA ASN A 200 7.32 9.24 -12.44
C ASN A 200 8.24 10.42 -12.05
N HIS A 201 8.84 10.43 -10.85
CA HIS A 201 9.80 11.46 -10.42
C HIS A 201 11.15 10.86 -10.05
N GLN A 202 12.20 11.69 -10.11
CA GLN A 202 13.52 11.27 -9.60
C GLN A 202 13.47 11.09 -8.08
N SER A 203 13.92 9.92 -7.61
CA SER A 203 14.02 9.66 -6.17
C SER A 203 15.19 10.42 -5.55
N ARG A 204 15.04 10.85 -4.30
CA ARG A 204 16.09 11.57 -3.54
C ARG A 204 16.19 11.07 -2.13
N THR A 205 17.41 10.85 -1.65
CA THR A 205 17.66 10.46 -0.26
C THR A 205 18.30 11.62 0.50
N LEU A 206 17.77 11.89 1.68
CA LEU A 206 18.10 13.04 2.51
C LEU A 206 18.26 12.58 3.96
N SER A 207 19.24 13.16 4.65
CA SER A 207 19.39 13.04 6.10
C SER A 207 18.85 14.31 6.76
N GLY A 208 18.01 14.20 7.79
CA GLY A 208 17.63 15.37 8.59
C GLY A 208 16.26 15.26 9.26
N ALA A 209 16.10 16.03 10.34
CA ALA A 209 14.88 16.00 11.16
C ALA A 209 13.65 16.58 10.46
N ASN A 210 13.82 17.70 9.75
CA ASN A 210 12.79 18.39 8.98
C ASN A 210 13.38 18.77 7.63
N GLY A 211 12.55 18.91 6.60
CA GLY A 211 13.10 19.31 5.32
C GLY A 211 12.08 19.68 4.26
N VAL A 212 12.63 20.22 3.17
CA VAL A 212 11.94 20.54 1.95
C VAL A 212 12.77 19.98 0.80
N ALA A 213 12.12 19.34 -0.15
CA ALA A 213 12.78 18.82 -1.32
C ALA A 213 11.93 19.00 -2.57
N ASN A 214 12.59 19.45 -3.61
CA ASN A 214 12.02 19.49 -4.95
C ASN A 214 12.48 18.25 -5.72
N VAL A 215 11.52 17.56 -6.33
CA VAL A 215 11.75 16.44 -7.24
C VAL A 215 11.23 16.81 -8.62
N ALA A 216 12.08 16.67 -9.63
CA ALA A 216 11.68 16.87 -11.02
C ALA A 216 10.95 15.63 -11.53
N ARG A 217 9.99 15.84 -12.45
CA ARG A 217 9.42 14.75 -13.22
C ARG A 217 10.56 14.03 -13.96
N GLY A 218 10.58 12.71 -13.90
CA GLY A 218 11.51 11.89 -14.65
C GLY A 218 11.29 12.09 -16.15
N THR A 219 12.36 12.12 -16.92
CA THR A 219 12.26 12.00 -18.38
C THR A 219 11.88 10.56 -18.69
N ASN A 220 10.62 10.29 -19.02
CA ASN A 220 10.22 8.98 -19.51
C ASN A 220 11.06 8.65 -20.75
N VAL A 221 11.98 7.67 -20.62
CA VAL A 221 12.37 6.87 -21.76
C VAL A 221 11.20 5.89 -21.93
N GLU A 222 10.26 6.25 -22.79
CA GLU A 222 9.31 5.28 -23.34
C GLU A 222 10.13 4.13 -23.89
N THR A 223 10.14 3.00 -23.17
CA THR A 223 10.60 1.75 -23.75
C THR A 223 9.45 1.31 -24.64
N THR A 224 9.50 1.78 -25.88
CA THR A 224 8.55 1.44 -26.93
C THR A 224 8.82 0.01 -27.42
N ALA A 225 7.72 -0.71 -27.61
CA ALA A 225 7.52 -2.04 -28.22
C ALA A 225 7.61 -3.27 -27.28
#